data_AF-A0A101D077-F1
#
_entry.id   AF-A0A101D077-F1
#
_cell.length_a   1.000
_cell.length_b   1.000
_cell.length_c   1.000
_cell.angle_alpha   90.00
_cell.angle_beta   90.00
_cell.angle_gamma   90.00
#
_symmetry.space_group_name_H-M   'P 1'
#
loop_
_entity.id
_entity.type
_entity.pdbx_description
1 polymer ?
#
loop_
_entity_poly.entity_id
_entity_poly.type
_entity_poly.pdbx_seq_one_letter_code
_entity_poly.pdbx_strand_id
1 'polypeptide(L)' 'MLLYRGDFITSSMQKARVTQDEVQSAIRGSGIADVAAVEAVVLETDGSMSVIKPQAESRHSSLEDVRGPH' A
#
# COMPACT_ATOMS: atom_id res chain seq x y z
N MET A 1 0.50 6.51 2.03
CA MET A 1 -0.13 5.32 1.42
C MET A 1 -0.07 5.44 -0.10
N LEU A 2 0.20 4.35 -0.81
CA LEU A 2 0.38 4.29 -2.26
C LEU A 2 -0.69 3.45 -2.97
N LEU A 3 -1.25 2.46 -2.29
CA LEU A 3 -2.35 1.63 -2.75
C LEU A 3 -3.30 1.37 -1.59
N TYR A 4 -4.60 1.29 -1.86
CA TYR A 4 -5.61 0.90 -0.88
C TYR A 4 -6.71 0.07 -1.57
N ARG A 5 -6.99 -1.12 -1.02
CA ARG A 5 -8.01 -2.08 -1.50
C ARG A 5 -7.93 -2.36 -3.00
N GLY A 6 -6.71 -2.59 -3.48
CA GLY A 6 -6.44 -2.84 -4.90
C GLY A 6 -6.34 -1.59 -5.79
N ASP A 7 -6.70 -0.42 -5.29
CA ASP A 7 -6.65 0.83 -6.06
C ASP A 7 -5.37 1.63 -5.79
N PHE A 8 -4.66 1.98 -6.85
CA PHE A 8 -3.47 2.84 -6.78
C PHE A 8 -3.86 4.29 -6.46
N ILE A 9 -3.20 4.88 -5.46
CA ILE A 9 -3.38 6.28 -5.08
C ILE A 9 -2.36 7.11 -5.85
N THR A 10 -2.66 7.39 -7.12
CA THR A 10 -1.74 8.04 -8.08
C THR A 10 -1.20 9.37 -7.56
N SER A 11 -2.01 10.16 -6.85
CA SER A 11 -1.57 11.43 -6.27
C SER A 11 -0.48 11.25 -5.22
N SER A 12 -0.60 10.25 -4.33
CA SER A 12 0.41 9.93 -3.34
C SER A 12 1.68 9.35 -3.96
N MET A 13 1.53 8.51 -4.98
CA MET A 13 2.65 7.97 -5.75
C MET A 13 3.46 9.08 -6.44
N GLN A 14 2.79 10.03 -7.07
CA GLN A 14 3.44 11.20 -7.68
C GLN A 14 4.19 12.06 -6.66
N LYS A 15 3.54 12.38 -5.53
CA LYS A 15 4.17 13.12 -4.42
C LYS A 15 5.43 12.40 -3.90
N ALA A 16 5.38 11.08 -3.83
CA ALA A 16 6.49 10.24 -3.38
C ALA A 16 7.52 9.89 -4.46
N ARG A 17 7.27 10.26 -5.74
CA ARG A 17 8.06 9.84 -6.92
C ARG A 17 8.18 8.32 -7.06
N VAL A 18 7.13 7.60 -6.68
CA VAL A 18 7.03 6.14 -6.80
C VAL A 18 6.24 5.78 -8.05
N THR A 19 6.73 4.81 -8.81
CA THR A 19 6.08 4.26 -10.00
C THR A 19 5.15 3.11 -9.65
N GLN A 20 4.21 2.81 -10.56
CA GLN A 20 3.31 1.66 -10.39
C GLN A 20 4.06 0.33 -10.42
N ASP A 21 5.18 0.24 -11.14
CA ASP A 21 6.00 -0.97 -11.20
C ASP A 21 6.72 -1.24 -9.87
N GLU A 22 7.21 -0.19 -9.19
CA GLU A 22 7.81 -0.33 -7.85
C GLU A 22 6.80 -0.88 -6.84
N VAL A 23 5.57 -0.35 -6.84
CA VAL A 23 4.49 -0.85 -5.97
C VAL A 23 4.16 -2.31 -6.31
N GLN A 24 4.02 -2.65 -7.59
CA GLN A 24 3.76 -4.03 -8.02
C GLN A 24 4.92 -4.97 -7.66
N SER A 25 6.15 -4.50 -7.73
CA SER A 25 7.34 -5.27 -7.35
C SER A 25 7.34 -5.57 -5.86
N ALA A 26 7.01 -4.59 -5.01
CA ALA A 26 6.84 -4.80 -3.57
C ALA A 26 5.73 -5.82 -3.26
N ILE A 27 4.59 -5.72 -3.95
CA ILE A 27 3.48 -6.68 -3.82
C ILE A 27 3.94 -8.10 -4.18
N ARG A 28 4.62 -8.28 -5.32
CA ARG A 28 5.18 -9.59 -5.72
C ARG A 28 6.19 -10.11 -4.70
N GLY A 29 7.07 -9.24 -4.20
CA GLY A 29 8.07 -9.57 -3.18
C GLY A 29 7.45 -10.07 -1.87
N SER A 30 6.23 -9.63 -1.54
CA SER A 30 5.45 -10.10 -0.39
C SER A 30 4.72 -11.45 -0.61
N GLY A 31 4.89 -12.04 -1.79
CA GLY A 31 4.26 -13.31 -2.18
C GLY A 31 2.80 -13.19 -2.60
N ILE A 32 2.34 -11.99 -2.95
CA ILE A 32 0.98 -11.73 -3.44
C ILE A 32 1.04 -11.55 -4.96
N ALA A 33 0.25 -12.33 -5.70
CA ALA A 33 0.21 -12.26 -7.16
C ALA A 33 -0.88 -11.31 -7.70
N ASP A 34 -1.96 -11.11 -6.93
CA ASP A 34 -3.10 -10.29 -7.33
C ASP A 34 -3.14 -8.99 -6.50
N VAL A 35 -3.08 -7.86 -7.19
CA VAL A 35 -3.16 -6.52 -6.59
C VAL A 35 -4.51 -6.32 -5.90
N ALA A 36 -5.59 -6.90 -6.42
CA ALA A 36 -6.92 -6.81 -5.81
C ALA A 36 -6.99 -7.52 -4.43
N ALA A 37 -6.04 -8.42 -4.13
CA ALA A 37 -5.92 -9.09 -2.85
C ALA A 37 -5.08 -8.31 -1.82
N VAL A 38 -4.72 -7.05 -2.09
CA VAL A 38 -3.92 -6.19 -1.20
C VAL A 38 -4.82 -5.13 -0.55
N GLU A 39 -4.81 -5.05 0.78
CA GLU A 39 -5.56 -4.02 1.52
C GLU A 39 -4.85 -2.67 1.43
N ALA A 40 -3.53 -2.63 1.57
CA ALA A 40 -2.78 -1.39 1.42
C ALA A 40 -1.31 -1.62 1.06
N VAL A 41 -0.72 -0.63 0.38
CA VAL A 41 0.74 -0.46 0.32
C VAL A 41 1.09 0.90 0.90
N VAL A 42 2.00 0.92 1.87
CA VAL A 42 2.46 2.13 2.56
C VAL A 42 3.94 2.34 2.27
N LEU A 43 4.33 3.59 2.00
CA LEU A 43 5.73 4.00 1.92
C LEU A 43 6.16 4.48 3.30
N GLU A 44 7.16 3.85 3.88
CA GLU A 44 7.73 4.19 5.18
C GLU A 44 8.76 5.32 5.05
N THR A 45 9.13 5.93 6.18
CA THR A 45 10.07 7.07 6.22
C THR A 45 11.48 6.71 5.72
N ASP A 46 11.86 5.43 5.81
CA ASP A 46 13.14 4.92 5.33
C ASP A 46 13.14 4.56 3.83
N GLY A 47 12.02 4.78 3.13
CA GLY A 47 11.84 4.46 1.72
C GLY A 47 11.44 3.01 1.45
N SER A 48 11.28 2.18 2.48
CA SER A 48 10.75 0.83 2.33
C SER A 48 9.23 0.84 2.08
N MET A 49 8.72 -0.22 1.46
CA MET A 49 7.29 -0.40 1.22
C MET A 49 6.74 -1.54 2.06
N SER A 50 5.73 -1.23 2.88
CA SER A 50 4.96 -2.19 3.65
C SER A 50 3.74 -2.64 2.85
N VAL A 51 3.55 -3.95 2.70
CA VAL A 51 2.38 -4.54 2.02
C VAL A 51 1.46 -5.20 3.04
N ILE A 52 0.21 -4.77 3.08
CA ILE A 52 -0.78 -5.20 4.06
C ILE A 52 -1.86 -6.04 3.37
N LYS A 53 -2.07 -7.25 3.87
CA LYS A 53 -3.12 -8.17 3.39
C LYS A 53 -4.46 -7.86 4.08
N PRO A 54 -5.60 -8.06 3.41
CA PRO A 54 -6.92 -8.00 4.05
C PRO A 54 -6.96 -9.01 5.20
N GLN A 55 -7.29 -8.54 6.40
CA GLN A 55 -7.48 -9.40 7.56
C GLN A 55 -8.97 -9.71 7.70
N ALA A 56 -9.31 -10.99 7.80
CA ALA A 56 -10.71 -11.43 7.84
C ALA A 56 -11.49 -10.81 9.01
N GLU A 57 -10.86 -10.62 10.17
CA GLU A 57 -11.50 -10.06 11.37
C GLU A 57 -10.43 -9.47 12.30
N SER A 58 -10.28 -8.16 12.38
CA SER A 58 -9.52 -7.51 13.45
C SER A 58 -10.05 -6.13 13.76
N ARG A 59 -10.33 -5.88 15.05
CA ARG A 59 -10.97 -4.67 15.58
C ARG A 59 -10.04 -3.46 15.75
N HIS A 60 -8.79 -3.57 15.31
CA HIS A 60 -7.78 -2.50 15.38
C HIS A 60 -6.98 -2.55 14.08
N SER A 61 -7.19 -1.60 13.18
CA SER A 61 -6.46 -1.54 11.91
C SER A 61 -5.29 -0.59 12.07
N SER A 62 -4.06 -1.08 11.87
CA SER A 62 -2.85 -0.22 11.90
C SER A 62 -2.83 0.87 10.82
N LEU A 63 -3.85 0.91 9.94
CA LEU A 63 -4.04 1.94 8.92
C LEU A 63 -4.83 3.16 9.41
N GLU A 64 -5.42 3.13 10.61
CA GLU A 64 -6.31 4.20 11.11
C GLU A 64 -5.63 5.58 11.21
N ASP A 65 -4.33 5.63 11.50
CA ASP A 65 -3.54 6.87 11.58
C ASP A 65 -2.98 7.33 10.23
N VAL A 66 -3.05 6.50 9.18
CA VAL A 66 -2.53 6.84 7.85
C VAL A 66 -3.59 7.62 7.06
N ARG A 67 -3.93 8.83 7.52
CA ARG A 67 -4.82 9.74 6.79
C ARG A 67 -4.10 10.32 5.57
N GLY A 68 -4.67 10.10 4.38
CA GLY A 68 -4.20 10.70 3.13
C GLY A 68 -4.21 12.23 3.21
N PRO A 69 -3.15 12.92 2.76
CA PRO A 69 -3.12 14.38 2.80
C PRO A 69 -4.12 14.94 1.77
N HIS A 70 -4.89 15.94 2.21
CA HIS A 70 -5.63 16.87 1.35
C HIS A 70 -4.76 17.44 0.21
#